data_AF-A0A732UEP3-F1
#
_entry.id   AF-A0A732UEP3-F1
#
_cell.length_a   1.000
_cell.length_b   1.000
_cell.length_c   1.000
_cell.angle_alpha   90.00
_cell.angle_beta   90.00
_cell.angle_gamma   90.00
#
_symmetry.space_group_name_H-M   'P 1'
#
loop_
_entity.id
_entity.type
_entity.pdbx_description
1 polymer ?
#
loop_
_entity_poly.entity_id
_entity_poly.type
_entity_poly.pdbx_seq_one_letter_code
_entity_poly.pdbx_strand_id
1 'polypeptide(L)'
;SDAHFIFFNNKTSPDGAVEHQGDNRTGEGDGDDEQVKIDLTKVSADIKKLVFAVTIYDAEARKQNFGMVSNSFMRVYNNDNGTEIARFDLSEDASTETAMVFGELYRHGAEWKFKAVGQGFAGGLAALASQHGVNI
;
A
#
# COMPACT_ATOMS: atom_id res chain seq x y z
N SER A 1 -14.28 -0.96 -8.62
CA SER A 1 -14.14 -1.93 -9.73
C SER A 1 -12.73 -2.49 -9.70
N ASP A 2 -12.48 -3.60 -10.39
CA ASP A 2 -11.14 -4.24 -10.42
C ASP A 2 -10.05 -3.27 -10.92
N ALA A 3 -10.39 -2.35 -11.81
CA ALA A 3 -9.46 -1.32 -12.30
C ALA A 3 -9.00 -0.31 -11.22
N HIS A 4 -9.66 -0.23 -10.06
CA HIS A 4 -9.23 0.61 -8.93
C HIS A 4 -8.30 -0.14 -7.96
N PHE A 5 -8.00 -1.40 -8.23
CA PHE A 5 -6.95 -2.13 -7.55
C PHE A 5 -5.61 -1.85 -8.23
N ILE A 6 -4.78 -1.03 -7.58
CA ILE A 6 -3.53 -0.52 -8.16
C ILE A 6 -2.36 -1.32 -7.60
N PHE A 7 -1.60 -1.96 -8.49
CA PHE A 7 -0.49 -2.87 -8.16
C PHE A 7 0.46 -3.00 -9.36
N PHE A 8 1.47 -3.86 -9.26
CA PHE A 8 2.51 -4.01 -10.30
C PHE A 8 1.99 -4.28 -11.73
N ASN A 9 0.85 -4.97 -11.91
CA ASN A 9 0.21 -5.19 -13.21
C ASN A 9 -0.85 -4.14 -13.61
N ASN A 10 -1.32 -3.31 -12.68
CA ASN A 10 -2.26 -2.22 -12.95
C ASN A 10 -1.78 -0.94 -12.24
N LYS A 11 -0.92 -0.17 -12.90
CA LYS A 11 -0.12 0.88 -12.26
C LYS A 11 -0.86 2.20 -12.05
N THR A 12 -1.98 2.44 -12.72
CA THR A 12 -2.66 3.74 -12.69
C THR A 12 -4.16 3.56 -12.53
N SER A 13 -4.77 4.37 -11.67
CA SER A 13 -6.22 4.36 -11.52
C SER A 13 -6.93 4.96 -12.74
N PRO A 14 -8.20 4.58 -13.02
CA PRO A 14 -8.93 5.09 -14.18
C PRO A 14 -9.11 6.61 -14.19
N ASP A 15 -9.17 7.23 -13.02
CA ASP A 15 -9.25 8.69 -12.82
C ASP A 15 -7.87 9.37 -12.82
N GLY A 16 -6.78 8.61 -12.97
CA GLY A 16 -5.41 9.13 -12.96
C GLY A 16 -4.98 9.72 -11.61
N ALA A 17 -5.72 9.43 -10.55
CA ALA A 17 -5.48 9.94 -9.22
C ALA A 17 -4.40 9.14 -8.46
N VAL A 18 -4.21 7.86 -8.78
CA VAL A 18 -3.23 6.99 -8.12
C VAL A 18 -2.28 6.42 -9.18
N GLU A 19 -0.97 6.49 -8.92
CA GLU A 19 0.08 6.00 -9.81
C GLU A 19 1.18 5.26 -9.05
N HIS A 20 1.38 3.98 -9.37
CA HIS A 20 2.49 3.15 -8.92
C HIS A 20 3.72 3.43 -9.77
N GLN A 21 4.79 3.96 -9.16
CA GLN A 21 5.96 4.48 -9.89
C GLN A 21 6.90 3.39 -10.43
N GLY A 22 6.80 2.16 -9.94
CA GLY A 22 7.62 1.03 -10.38
C GLY A 22 7.59 -0.10 -9.36
N ASP A 23 7.94 -1.30 -9.82
CA ASP A 23 8.12 -2.48 -8.96
C ASP A 23 9.64 -2.70 -8.83
N ASN A 24 10.20 -2.43 -7.66
CA ASN A 24 11.61 -2.64 -7.37
C ASN A 24 11.78 -4.03 -6.78
N ARG A 25 12.15 -4.97 -7.65
CA ARG A 25 12.20 -6.39 -7.32
C ARG A 25 13.42 -6.81 -6.49
N THR A 26 14.41 -5.94 -6.34
CA THR A 26 15.65 -6.24 -5.61
C THR A 26 15.75 -5.51 -4.28
N GLY A 27 15.03 -4.39 -4.11
CA GLY A 27 15.22 -3.50 -2.96
C GLY A 27 16.60 -2.84 -2.96
N GLU A 28 17.26 -2.77 -4.13
CA GLU A 28 18.53 -2.07 -4.26
C GLU A 28 18.28 -0.56 -4.39
N GLY A 29 18.82 0.19 -3.44
CA GLY A 29 18.68 1.65 -3.36
C GLY A 29 18.70 2.13 -1.92
N ASP A 30 18.94 3.43 -1.74
CA ASP A 30 18.71 4.08 -0.45
C ASP A 30 17.30 4.72 -0.46
N GLY A 31 16.52 4.51 0.59
CA GLY A 31 15.23 5.18 0.78
C GLY A 31 14.02 4.34 0.38
N ASP A 32 13.08 4.95 -0.36
CA ASP A 32 11.83 4.30 -0.76
C ASP A 32 12.03 3.53 -2.07
N ASP A 33 12.06 2.20 -2.00
CA ASP A 33 12.22 1.31 -3.15
C ASP A 33 11.04 1.36 -4.12
N GLU A 34 9.84 1.52 -3.57
CA GLU A 34 8.59 1.64 -4.31
C GLU A 34 7.78 2.83 -3.80
N GLN A 35 7.13 3.52 -4.72
CA GLN A 35 6.32 4.70 -4.40
C GLN A 35 4.99 4.64 -5.14
N VAL A 36 3.92 4.97 -4.42
CA VAL A 36 2.60 5.21 -4.98
C VAL A 36 2.27 6.69 -4.80
N LYS A 37 2.16 7.42 -5.91
CA LYS A 37 1.76 8.83 -5.91
C LYS A 37 0.26 8.95 -5.96
N ILE A 38 -0.27 9.92 -5.21
CA ILE A 38 -1.70 10.13 -5.07
C ILE A 38 -2.01 11.61 -5.23
N ASP A 39 -2.76 11.95 -6.26
CA ASP A 39 -3.35 13.26 -6.46
C ASP A 39 -4.78 13.25 -5.93
N LEU A 40 -4.92 13.68 -4.68
CA LEU A 40 -6.21 13.72 -3.97
C LEU A 40 -7.25 14.62 -4.65
N THR A 41 -6.82 15.54 -5.52
CA THR A 41 -7.72 16.45 -6.26
C THR A 41 -8.41 15.76 -7.44
N LYS A 42 -7.81 14.69 -7.96
CA LYS A 42 -8.36 13.89 -9.08
C LYS A 42 -9.21 12.71 -8.63
N VAL A 43 -9.11 12.33 -7.34
CA VAL A 43 -9.88 11.20 -6.80
C VAL A 43 -11.37 11.49 -6.96
N SER A 44 -12.07 10.60 -7.68
CA SER A 44 -13.51 10.70 -7.90
C SER A 44 -14.29 10.89 -6.58
N ALA A 45 -15.39 11.64 -6.64
CA ALA A 45 -16.27 11.88 -5.49
C ALA A 45 -16.95 10.60 -4.98
N ASP A 46 -17.05 9.58 -5.82
CA ASP A 46 -17.61 8.27 -5.48
C ASP A 46 -16.66 7.46 -4.60
N ILE A 47 -15.35 7.74 -4.66
CA ILE A 47 -14.34 7.10 -3.82
C ILE A 47 -14.34 7.74 -2.44
N LYS A 48 -14.66 6.93 -1.42
CA LYS A 48 -14.71 7.37 -0.01
C LYS A 48 -13.43 7.09 0.75
N LYS A 49 -12.63 6.13 0.28
CA LYS A 49 -11.43 5.64 0.95
C LYS A 49 -10.46 5.01 -0.04
N LEU A 50 -9.16 5.18 0.22
CA LEU A 50 -8.04 4.48 -0.40
C LEU A 50 -7.37 3.64 0.69
N VAL A 51 -7.20 2.34 0.45
CA VAL A 51 -6.56 1.40 1.38
C VAL A 51 -5.19 1.04 0.84
N PHE A 52 -4.18 1.13 1.70
CA PHE A 52 -2.79 0.81 1.36
C PHE A 52 -2.41 -0.49 2.02
N ALA A 53 -1.91 -1.42 1.22
CA ALA A 53 -1.45 -2.71 1.66
C ALA A 53 -0.09 -3.02 1.05
N VAL A 54 0.66 -3.85 1.76
CA VAL A 54 1.94 -4.40 1.32
C VAL A 54 1.88 -5.92 1.44
N THR A 55 2.44 -6.61 0.46
CA THR A 55 2.47 -8.07 0.40
C THR A 55 3.85 -8.52 -0.07
N ILE A 56 4.37 -9.61 0.48
CA ILE A 56 5.53 -10.29 -0.10
C ILE A 56 5.05 -11.14 -1.28
N TYR A 57 5.63 -10.90 -2.45
CA TYR A 57 5.31 -11.68 -3.65
C TYR A 57 5.74 -13.14 -3.48
N ASP A 58 4.79 -14.06 -3.66
CA ASP A 58 5.01 -15.52 -3.61
C ASP A 58 5.61 -15.99 -2.26
N ALA A 59 5.20 -15.33 -1.16
CA ALA A 59 5.71 -15.54 0.19
C ALA A 59 5.66 -17.00 0.66
N GLU A 60 4.59 -17.73 0.32
CA GLU A 60 4.41 -19.13 0.72
C GLU A 60 5.42 -20.06 0.03
N ALA A 61 5.57 -19.96 -1.29
CA ALA A 61 6.52 -20.77 -2.04
C ALA A 61 7.97 -20.42 -1.67
N ARG A 62 8.24 -19.14 -1.42
CA ARG A 62 9.56 -18.64 -1.00
C ARG A 62 9.85 -18.82 0.48
N LYS A 63 8.84 -19.18 1.29
CA LYS A 63 8.90 -19.27 2.75
C LYS A 63 9.47 -18.00 3.38
N GLN A 64 8.96 -16.84 2.94
CA GLN A 64 9.40 -15.51 3.37
C GLN A 64 8.26 -14.79 4.13
N ASN A 65 8.65 -13.96 5.10
CA ASN A 65 7.78 -13.04 5.83
C ASN A 65 8.53 -11.71 6.05
N PHE A 66 7.85 -10.68 6.56
CA PHE A 66 8.49 -9.36 6.72
C PHE A 66 9.66 -9.39 7.72
N GLY A 67 9.66 -10.28 8.71
CA GLY A 67 10.76 -10.41 9.67
C GLY A 67 12.07 -10.94 9.04
N MET A 68 12.00 -11.51 7.83
CA MET A 68 13.16 -11.95 7.06
C MET A 68 13.69 -10.88 6.11
N VAL A 69 13.01 -9.75 5.99
CA VAL A 69 13.41 -8.62 5.14
C VAL A 69 14.05 -7.55 6.03
N SER A 70 15.33 -7.28 5.83
CA SER A 70 16.02 -6.25 6.61
C SER A 70 15.60 -4.85 6.17
N ASN A 71 15.45 -3.93 7.13
CA ASN A 71 15.11 -2.52 6.89
C ASN A 71 13.82 -2.31 6.07
N SER A 72 12.86 -3.23 6.13
CA SER A 72 11.58 -3.07 5.45
C SER A 72 10.69 -2.10 6.20
N PHE A 73 10.35 -0.98 5.58
CA PHE A 73 9.41 0.00 6.14
C PHE A 73 8.41 0.47 5.09
N MET A 74 7.30 1.02 5.58
CA MET A 74 6.38 1.81 4.76
C MET A 74 6.17 3.16 5.40
N ARG A 75 5.97 4.19 4.59
CA ARG A 75 5.63 5.52 5.09
C ARG A 75 4.62 6.23 4.19
N VAL A 76 3.90 7.16 4.79
CA VAL A 76 3.05 8.11 4.08
C VAL A 76 3.65 9.48 4.24
N TYR A 77 3.86 10.14 3.10
CA TYR A 77 4.52 11.43 3.01
C TYR A 77 3.59 12.42 2.32
N ASN A 78 3.43 13.60 2.92
CA ASN A 78 2.73 14.70 2.29
C ASN A 78 3.72 15.53 1.47
N ASN A 79 3.60 15.44 0.15
CA ASN A 79 4.48 16.13 -0.78
C ASN A 79 4.27 17.66 -0.82
N ASP A 80 3.11 18.16 -0.40
CA ASP A 80 2.78 19.59 -0.45
C ASP A 80 3.52 20.39 0.62
N ASN A 81 3.73 19.78 1.80
CA ASN A 81 4.37 20.42 2.95
C ASN A 81 5.64 19.70 3.42
N GLY A 82 6.05 18.65 2.71
CA GLY A 82 7.26 17.90 2.98
C GLY A 82 7.25 17.09 4.28
N THR A 83 6.08 16.70 4.80
CA THR A 83 5.94 16.08 6.12
C THR A 83 5.66 14.57 6.03
N GLU A 84 6.42 13.77 6.78
CA GLU A 84 6.09 12.37 7.02
C GLU A 84 4.88 12.27 7.97
N ILE A 85 3.78 11.69 7.50
CA ILE A 85 2.52 11.56 8.25
C ILE A 85 2.56 10.33 9.15
N ALA A 86 3.09 9.23 8.64
CA ALA A 86 3.17 7.96 9.36
C ALA A 86 4.27 7.08 8.78
N ARG A 87 4.85 6.22 9.62
CA ARG A 87 5.83 5.20 9.24
C ARG A 87 5.61 3.94 10.07
N PHE A 88 5.73 2.77 9.44
CA PHE A 88 5.71 1.46 10.10
C PHE A 88 6.99 0.71 9.75
N ASP A 89 7.56 0.01 10.72
CA ASP A 89 8.66 -0.91 10.51
C ASP A 89 8.08 -2.33 10.34
N LEU A 90 8.08 -2.83 9.11
CA LEU A 90 7.49 -4.13 8.81
C LEU A 90 8.28 -5.28 9.43
N SER A 91 9.60 -5.08 9.65
CA SER A 91 10.47 -6.12 10.18
C SER A 91 10.20 -6.37 11.66
N GLU A 92 9.71 -5.37 12.39
CA GLU A 92 9.34 -5.45 13.81
C GLU A 92 7.82 -5.66 13.98
N ASP A 93 7.00 -4.79 13.41
CA ASP A 93 5.55 -4.71 13.65
C ASP A 93 4.76 -5.84 12.96
N ALA A 94 5.32 -6.43 11.90
CA ALA A 94 4.66 -7.41 11.05
C ALA A 94 5.55 -8.64 10.77
N SER A 95 6.49 -8.94 11.68
CA SER A 95 7.56 -9.91 11.46
C SER A 95 7.10 -11.30 11.01
N THR A 96 5.92 -11.76 11.46
CA THR A 96 5.35 -13.06 11.08
C THR A 96 4.42 -13.00 9.87
N GLU A 97 4.06 -11.80 9.42
CA GLU A 97 3.06 -11.59 8.39
C GLU A 97 3.68 -11.64 6.98
N THR A 98 2.84 -11.95 6.01
CA THR A 98 3.20 -11.97 4.58
C THR A 98 2.43 -10.93 3.78
N ALA A 99 1.35 -10.40 4.36
CA ALA A 99 0.60 -9.27 3.86
C ALA A 99 0.09 -8.45 5.03
N MET A 100 -0.02 -7.13 4.84
CA MET A 100 -0.51 -6.21 5.86
C MET A 100 -1.22 -5.03 5.22
N VAL A 101 -2.33 -4.61 5.82
CA VAL A 101 -2.94 -3.30 5.55
C VAL A 101 -2.23 -2.27 6.42
N PHE A 102 -1.47 -1.39 5.77
CA PHE A 102 -0.73 -0.30 6.43
C PHE A 102 -1.68 0.73 7.02
N GLY A 103 -2.63 1.19 6.20
CA GLY A 103 -3.55 2.23 6.59
C GLY A 103 -4.51 2.62 5.49
N GLU A 104 -5.32 3.62 5.79
CA GLU A 104 -6.34 4.12 4.89
C GLU A 104 -6.37 5.64 4.87
N LEU A 105 -6.45 6.21 3.67
CA LEU A 105 -6.85 7.59 3.46
C LEU A 105 -8.36 7.62 3.25
N TYR A 106 -9.10 8.42 4.01
CA TYR A 106 -10.55 8.51 3.90
C TYR A 106 -11.03 9.95 3.90
N ARG A 107 -12.18 10.18 3.25
CA ARG A 107 -12.84 11.48 3.25
C ARG A 107 -13.47 11.74 4.61
N HIS A 108 -13.16 12.89 5.19
CA HIS A 108 -13.75 13.41 6.42
C HIS A 108 -14.28 14.83 6.15
N GLY A 109 -15.55 14.91 5.72
CA GLY A 109 -16.12 16.15 5.23
C GLY A 109 -15.49 16.55 3.89
N ALA A 110 -14.94 17.76 3.82
CA ALA A 110 -14.23 18.27 2.64
C ALA A 110 -12.74 17.88 2.60
N GLU A 111 -12.23 17.26 3.66
CA GLU A 111 -10.80 16.95 3.81
C GLU A 111 -10.52 15.44 3.68
N TRP A 112 -9.25 15.12 3.43
CA TRP A 112 -8.73 13.76 3.53
C TRP A 112 -7.99 13.59 4.85
N LYS A 113 -8.19 12.45 5.49
CA LYS A 113 -7.46 12.06 6.71
C LYS A 113 -6.80 10.71 6.52
N PHE A 114 -5.62 10.55 7.10
CA PHE A 114 -4.94 9.26 7.18
C PHE A 114 -5.26 8.58 8.50
N LYS A 115 -5.52 7.27 8.44
CA LYS A 115 -5.63 6.39 9.59
C LYS A 115 -4.66 5.23 9.42
N ALA A 116 -3.71 5.13 10.33
CA ALA A 116 -2.87 3.96 10.49
C ALA A 116 -3.72 2.76 10.95
N VAL A 117 -3.55 1.60 10.30
CA VAL A 117 -4.30 0.37 10.60
C VAL A 117 -3.37 -0.71 11.15
N GLY A 118 -2.28 -1.02 10.45
CA GLY A 118 -1.28 -2.01 10.92
C GLY A 118 -1.85 -3.41 11.14
N GLN A 119 -2.70 -3.89 10.22
CA GLN A 119 -3.37 -5.18 10.37
C GLN A 119 -2.80 -6.23 9.41
N GLY A 120 -2.19 -7.28 9.99
CA GLY A 120 -1.73 -8.45 9.25
C GLY A 120 -2.86 -9.19 8.53
N PHE A 121 -2.52 -9.82 7.41
CA PHE A 121 -3.48 -10.50 6.55
C PHE A 121 -2.97 -11.87 6.10
N ALA A 122 -3.65 -12.92 6.54
CA ALA A 122 -3.38 -14.28 6.09
C ALA A 122 -3.94 -14.51 4.67
N GLY A 123 -3.16 -15.15 3.80
CA GLY A 123 -3.57 -15.48 2.42
C GLY A 123 -3.08 -14.49 1.35
N GLY A 124 -2.19 -13.57 1.71
CA GLY A 124 -1.46 -12.74 0.74
C GLY A 124 -2.34 -11.79 -0.07
N LEU A 125 -1.86 -11.44 -1.28
CA LEU A 125 -2.50 -10.48 -2.17
C LEU A 125 -3.91 -10.92 -2.60
N ALA A 126 -4.11 -12.21 -2.89
CA ALA A 126 -5.39 -12.73 -3.36
C ALA A 126 -6.50 -12.63 -2.32
N ALA A 127 -6.18 -12.99 -1.07
CA ALA A 127 -7.15 -12.89 0.01
C ALA A 127 -7.48 -11.42 0.33
N LEU A 128 -6.48 -10.53 0.27
CA LEU A 128 -6.66 -9.09 0.46
C LEU A 128 -7.54 -8.48 -0.64
N ALA A 129 -7.23 -8.78 -1.91
CA ALA A 129 -8.03 -8.32 -3.05
C ALA A 129 -9.49 -8.79 -2.94
N SER A 130 -9.70 -10.08 -2.62
CA SER A 130 -11.04 -10.66 -2.46
C SER A 130 -11.83 -10.00 -1.33
N GLN A 131 -11.20 -9.69 -0.19
CA GLN A 131 -11.86 -8.99 0.91
C GLN A 131 -12.35 -7.59 0.51
N HIS A 132 -11.65 -6.94 -0.41
CA HIS A 132 -12.03 -5.65 -0.97
C HIS A 132 -12.91 -5.75 -2.22
N GLY A 133 -13.39 -6.95 -2.56
CA GLY A 133 -14.30 -7.19 -3.68
C GLY A 133 -13.64 -7.06 -5.05
N VAL A 134 -12.32 -7.28 -5.13
CA VAL A 134 -11.54 -7.29 -6.36
C VAL A 134 -11.33 -8.74 -6.80
N ASN A 135 -11.59 -9.02 -8.08
CA ASN A 135 -11.21 -10.29 -8.68
C ASN A 135 -9.82 -10.14 -9.31
N ILE A 136 -8.84 -10.92 -8.85
CA ILE A 136 -7.48 -10.98 -9.42
C ILE A 136 -7.15 -12.35 -10.00
#